data_AF-A0A7L1P9E0-F1
#
_entry.id   AF-A0A7L1P9E0-F1
#
_cell.length_a   1.000
_cell.length_b   1.000
_cell.length_c   1.000
_cell.angle_alpha   90.00
_cell.angle_beta   90.00
_cell.angle_gamma   90.00
#
_symmetry.space_group_name_H-M   'P 1'
#
loop_
_entity.id
_entity.type
_entity.pdbx_description
1 polymer ?
#
loop_
_entity_poly.entity_id
_entity_poly.type
_entity_poly.pdbx_seq_one_letter_code
_entity_poly.pdbx_strand_id
1 'polypeptide(L)' 'GLWAQLRLQEAGGGLRAAGDSVTLSCRGAGFRFDSYDIWWYRQPVGGSLEWVSFISA' A
#
# COMPACT_ATOMS: atom_id res chain seq x y z
N GLY A 1 -26.13 -14.50 -1.17
CA GLY A 1 -25.08 -14.32 -0.16
C GLY A 1 -24.26 -13.11 -0.54
N LEU A 2 -23.92 -12.25 0.42
CA LEU A 2 -23.13 -11.06 0.16
C LEU A 2 -21.64 -11.43 0.25
N TRP A 3 -20.93 -11.43 -0.88
CA TRP A 3 -19.47 -11.58 -0.87
C TRP A 3 -18.87 -10.24 -0.42
N ALA A 4 -18.13 -10.22 0.69
CA ALA A 4 -17.42 -9.02 1.12
C ALA A 4 -16.23 -8.78 0.17
N GLN A 5 -16.19 -7.61 -0.46
CA GLN A 5 -15.07 -7.23 -1.32
C GLN A 5 -13.86 -6.84 -0.47
N LEU A 6 -12.71 -7.45 -0.76
CA LEU A 6 -11.43 -7.06 -0.19
C LEU A 6 -11.02 -5.68 -0.70
N ARG A 7 -10.58 -4.79 0.19
CA ARG A 7 -10.10 -3.46 -0.18
C ARG A 7 -8.88 -3.05 0.63
N LEU A 8 -7.91 -2.44 -0.06
CA LEU A 8 -6.79 -1.70 0.51
C LEU A 8 -7.04 -0.21 0.28
N GLN A 9 -6.66 0.62 1.25
CA GLN A 9 -6.70 2.07 1.12
C GLN A 9 -5.41 2.66 1.69
N GLU A 10 -4.56 3.19 0.82
CA GLU A 10 -3.34 3.88 1.21
C GLU A 10 -3.59 5.35 1.59
N ALA A 11 -2.73 5.88 2.47
CA ALA A 11 -2.66 7.30 2.82
C ALA A 11 -1.21 7.70 3.16
N GLY A 12 -0.90 9.00 3.03
CA GLY A 12 0.39 9.59 3.46
C GLY A 12 1.36 10.03 2.36
N GLY A 13 1.10 9.69 1.08
CA GLY A 13 1.99 9.96 -0.07
C GLY A 13 1.96 11.38 -0.65
N GLY A 14 1.82 12.41 0.18
CA GLY A 14 1.75 13.81 -0.27
C GLY A 14 3.09 14.40 -0.76
N LEU A 15 3.05 15.62 -1.30
CA LEU A 15 4.24 16.38 -1.70
C LEU A 15 5.13 16.68 -0.48
N ARG A 16 6.43 16.40 -0.60
CA ARG A 16 7.45 16.64 0.44
C ARG A 16 8.70 17.27 -0.16
N ALA A 17 9.53 17.87 0.69
CA ALA A 17 10.82 18.38 0.25
C ALA A 17 11.78 17.23 -0.07
N ALA A 18 12.79 17.51 -0.90
CA ALA A 18 13.83 16.53 -1.20
C ALA A 18 14.63 16.20 0.08
N GLY A 19 14.81 14.91 0.36
CA GLY A 19 15.51 14.42 1.55
C GLY A 19 14.60 14.12 2.75
N ASP A 20 13.34 14.54 2.73
CA ASP A 20 12.37 14.20 3.78
C ASP A 20 11.94 12.73 3.68
N SER A 21 11.68 12.12 4.84
CA SER A 21 11.03 10.82 4.91
C SER A 21 9.51 10.94 4.69
N VAL A 22 8.94 9.96 4.00
CA VAL A 22 7.49 9.82 3.81
C VAL A 22 7.01 8.63 4.64
N THR A 23 5.95 8.83 5.42
CA THR A 23 5.25 7.74 6.11
C THR A 23 3.98 7.40 5.34
N LEU A 24 3.90 6.14 4.89
CA LEU A 24 2.70 5.58 4.28
C LEU A 24 1.95 4.72 5.30
N SER A 25 0.62 4.67 5.14
CA SER A 25 -0.25 3.77 5.92
C SER A 25 -1.23 3.09 4.96
N CYS A 26 -1.62 1.86 5.28
CA CYS A 26 -2.63 1.11 4.54
C CYS A 26 -3.68 0.56 5.49
N ARG A 27 -4.96 0.77 5.16
CA ARG A 27 -6.10 0.15 5.86
C ARG A 27 -6.70 -0.95 5.00
N GLY A 28 -6.75 -2.16 5.53
CA GLY A 28 -7.45 -3.30 4.95
C GLY A 28 -8.91 -3.38 5.42
N ALA A 29 -9.81 -3.79 4.54
CA ALA A 29 -11.19 -4.12 4.86
C ALA A 29 -11.60 -5.44 4.19
N GLY A 30 -12.35 -6.28 4.92
CA GLY A 30 -12.79 -7.60 4.44
C GLY A 30 -11.76 -8.73 4.60
N PHE A 31 -10.62 -8.47 5.24
CA PHE A 31 -9.59 -9.46 5.55
C PHE A 31 -8.75 -9.03 6.76
N ARG A 32 -7.89 -9.94 7.22
CA ARG A 32 -6.88 -9.67 8.24
C ARG A 32 -5.50 -9.64 7.59
N PHE A 33 -4.66 -8.71 8.04
CA PHE A 33 -3.30 -8.52 7.52
C PHE A 33 -2.38 -9.73 7.75
N ASP A 34 -2.69 -10.59 8.72
CA ASP A 34 -1.98 -11.85 9.01
C ASP A 34 -2.41 -13.03 8.12
N SER A 35 -3.26 -12.77 7.12
CA SER A 35 -3.76 -13.80 6.20
C SER A 35 -3.10 -13.73 4.82
N TYR A 36 -2.41 -12.62 4.51
CA TYR A 36 -1.81 -12.36 3.21
C TYR A 36 -0.56 -11.49 3.34
N ASP A 37 0.48 -11.80 2.57
CA ASP A 37 1.61 -10.91 2.43
C ASP A 37 1.17 -9.59 1.76
N ILE A 38 1.62 -8.47 2.31
CA ILE A 38 1.31 -7.13 1.81
C ILE A 38 2.51 -6.59 1.05
N TRP A 39 2.32 -6.40 -0.24
CA TRP A 39 3.34 -5.89 -1.15
C TRP A 39 3.17 -4.39 -1.35
N TRP A 40 4.26 -3.65 -1.20
CA TRP A 40 4.29 -2.21 -1.44
C TRP A 40 5.00 -1.92 -2.76
N TYR A 41 4.34 -1.12 -3.58
CA TYR A 41 4.85 -0.68 -4.86
C TYR A 41 4.73 0.84 -4.98
N ARG A 42 5.59 1.43 -5.81
CA ARG A 42 5.45 2.82 -6.26
C ARG A 42 5.43 2.86 -7.77
N GLN A 43 4.74 3.84 -8.34
CA GLN A 43 4.73 4.05 -9.79
C GLN A 43 5.07 5.51 -10.08
N PRO A 44 6.25 5.80 -10.65
CA PRO A 44 6.56 7.14 -11.13
C PRO A 44 5.59 7.57 -12.24
N VAL A 45 5.40 8.88 -12.39
CA VAL A 45 4.60 9.42 -13.50
C VAL A 45 5.21 8.98 -14.83
N GLY A 46 4.44 8.25 -15.65
CA GLY A 46 4.89 7.69 -16.93
C GLY A 46 5.78 6.44 -16.83
N GLY A 47 6.01 5.91 -15.61
CA GLY A 47 6.86 4.75 -15.37
C GLY A 47 6.10 3.43 -15.17
N SER A 48 6.86 2.34 -15.04
CA SER A 48 6.35 1.04 -14.62
C SER A 48 6.22 0.97 -13.10
N LEU A 49 5.50 -0.05 -12.63
CA LEU A 49 5.40 -0.37 -11.21
C LEU A 49 6.77 -0.83 -10.68
N GLU A 50 7.24 -0.22 -9.59
CA GLU A 50 8.48 -0.54 -8.91
C GLU A 50 8.18 -1.14 -7.54
N TRP A 51 8.78 -2.29 -7.23
CA TRP A 51 8.68 -2.92 -5.91
C TRP A 51 9.47 -2.12 -4.86
N VAL A 52 8.89 -1.95 -3.67
CA VAL A 52 9.51 -1.19 -2.56
C VAL A 52 9.85 -2.09 -1.38
N SER A 53 8.86 -2.86 -0.91
CA SER A 53 9.00 -3.75 0.25
C SER A 53 7.85 -4.75 0.31
N PHE A 54 7.94 -5.73 1.20
CA PHE A 54 6.80 -6.58 1.57
C PHE A 54 6.71 -6.72 3.09
N ILE A 55 5.50 -6.96 3.58
CA ILE A 55 5.21 -7.32 4.97
C ILE A 55 4.64 -8.72 4.92
N SER A 56 5.24 -9.68 5.62
CA SER A 56 4.70 -11.03 5.69
C SER A 56 3.43 -11.07 6.54
N ALA A 57 2.55 -12.02 6.22
CA ALA A 57 1.47 -12.45 7.09
C ALA A 57 1.99 -12.88 8.48
#